data_AF-A0A7C7WEM8-F1
#
_entry.id   AF-A0A7C7WEM8-F1
#
_cell.length_a   1.000
_cell.length_b   1.000
_cell.length_c   1.000
_cell.angle_alpha   90.00
_cell.angle_beta   90.00
_cell.angle_gamma   90.00
#
_symmetry.space_group_name_H-M   'P 1'
#
loop_
_entity.id
_entity.type
_entity.pdbx_description
1 polymer ?
#
loop_
_entity_poly.entity_id
_entity_poly.type
_entity_poly.pdbx_seq_one_letter_code
_entity_poly.pdbx_strand_id
1 'polypeptide(L)' 'MTFRSVTAWLVACLTLPAATAPLRAQRDLTELQERAEQGNPSAQYNLARQYVTGTGVPRDDQEAARWYRLAA' A
#
# COMPACT_ATOMS: atom_id res chain seq x y z
N MET A 1 -30.30 -25.13 -4.09
CA MET A 1 -29.70 -24.67 -5.36
C MET A 1 -30.04 -23.19 -5.51
N THR A 2 -29.28 -22.36 -4.79
CA THR A 2 -29.78 -21.08 -4.28
C THR A 2 -28.93 -19.90 -4.73
N PHE A 3 -29.59 -18.97 -5.40
CA PHE A 3 -29.26 -17.56 -5.59
C PHE A 3 -28.61 -16.91 -4.35
N ARG A 4 -27.28 -16.87 -4.25
CA ARG A 4 -26.58 -16.25 -3.11
C ARG A 4 -25.27 -15.52 -3.45
N SER A 5 -24.99 -15.22 -4.72
CA SER A 5 -23.73 -14.54 -5.10
C SER A 5 -23.89 -13.21 -5.85
N VAL A 6 -24.95 -13.00 -6.64
CA VAL A 6 -25.06 -11.74 -7.43
C VAL A 6 -25.53 -10.55 -6.57
N THR A 7 -26.44 -10.78 -5.63
CA THR A 7 -26.88 -9.74 -4.68
C THR A 7 -25.82 -9.41 -3.64
N ALA A 8 -24.96 -10.38 -3.28
CA ALA A 8 -23.83 -10.15 -2.38
C ALA A 8 -22.80 -9.18 -2.99
N TRP A 9 -22.54 -9.27 -4.30
CA TRP A 9 -21.70 -8.31 -5.02
C TRP A 9 -22.33 -6.90 -5.09
N LEU A 10 -23.64 -6.80 -5.31
CA LEU A 10 -24.32 -5.50 -5.37
C LEU A 10 -24.41 -4.81 -3.99
N VAL A 11 -24.61 -5.57 -2.91
CA VAL A 11 -24.62 -5.02 -1.54
C VAL A 11 -23.21 -4.67 -1.04
N ALA A 12 -22.18 -5.39 -1.50
CA ALA A 12 -20.79 -5.05 -1.20
C ALA A 12 -20.38 -3.68 -1.77
N CYS A 13 -20.88 -3.29 -2.95
CA CYS A 13 -20.66 -1.94 -3.49
C CYS A 13 -21.32 -0.82 -2.66
N LEU A 14 -22.35 -1.13 -1.86
CA LEU A 14 -23.12 -0.11 -1.14
C LEU A 14 -22.69 0.07 0.33
N THR A 15 -21.80 -0.77 0.86
CA THR A 15 -21.45 -0.77 2.30
C THR A 15 -19.94 -0.83 2.60
N LEU A 16 -19.08 -0.58 1.60
CA LEU A 16 -17.64 -0.50 1.79
C LEU A 16 -17.17 0.96 1.88
N PRO A 17 -17.05 1.57 3.08
CA PRO A 17 -16.10 2.65 3.27
C PRO A 17 -14.71 2.02 3.49
N ALA A 18 -14.20 1.27 2.52
CA ALA A 18 -12.82 0.77 2.55
C ALA A 18 -11.81 1.80 1.99
N ALA A 19 -12.14 3.09 1.98
CA ALA A 19 -11.31 4.10 1.32
C ALA A 19 -11.40 5.50 1.92
N THR A 20 -11.69 5.66 3.21
CA THR A 20 -11.36 6.91 3.93
C THR A 20 -9.94 6.86 4.52
N ALA A 21 -9.00 6.26 3.77
CA ALA A 21 -7.61 6.66 3.89
C ALA A 21 -7.45 7.99 3.12
N PRO A 22 -6.77 9.01 3.67
CA PRO A 22 -6.62 10.29 2.98
C PRO A 22 -5.87 10.07 1.65
N LEU A 23 -6.63 10.10 0.54
CA LEU A 23 -6.20 9.86 -0.84
C LEU A 23 -5.22 10.92 -1.41
N ARG A 24 -4.67 11.79 -0.56
CA ARG A 24 -3.65 12.79 -0.96
C ARG A 24 -2.21 12.35 -0.69
N ALA A 25 -1.97 11.39 0.22
CA ALA A 25 -0.61 10.90 0.52
C ALA A 25 -0.23 9.60 -0.23
N GLN A 26 -1.20 8.90 -0.81
CA GLN A 26 -0.97 7.58 -1.43
C GLN A 26 -0.32 7.66 -2.82
N ARG A 27 -0.52 8.76 -3.58
CA ARG A 27 0.00 8.89 -4.95
C ARG A 27 1.52 8.81 -5.04
N ASP A 28 2.22 9.46 -4.10
CA ASP A 28 3.70 9.50 -4.11
C ASP A 28 4.31 8.16 -3.66
N LEU A 29 3.60 7.43 -2.80
CA LEU A 29 4.02 6.11 -2.33
C LEU A 29 3.82 5.03 -3.39
N THR A 30 2.77 5.12 -4.21
CA THR A 30 2.52 4.14 -5.28
C THR A 30 3.64 4.15 -6.33
N GLU A 31 4.11 5.32 -6.77
CA GLU A 31 5.21 5.38 -7.74
C GLU A 31 6.52 4.83 -7.15
N LEU A 32 6.81 5.11 -5.87
CA LEU A 32 7.96 4.54 -5.18
C LEU A 32 7.86 3.02 -5.05
N GLN A 33 6.67 2.50 -4.77
CA GLN A 33 6.44 1.07 -4.63
C GLN A 33 6.60 0.35 -5.96
N GLU A 34 6.03 0.87 -7.05
CA GLU A 34 6.22 0.30 -8.39
C GLU A 34 7.69 0.28 -8.79
N ARG A 35 8.43 1.37 -8.56
CA ARG A 35 9.87 1.43 -8.81
C ARG A 35 10.65 0.47 -7.92
N ALA A 36 10.25 0.32 -6.66
CA ALA A 36 10.88 -0.59 -5.70
C ALA A 36 10.65 -2.06 -6.09
N GLU A 37 9.46 -2.39 -6.57
CA GLU A 37 9.09 -3.71 -7.12
C GLU A 37 9.80 -4.01 -8.43
N GLN A 38 10.09 -2.98 -9.25
CA GLN A 38 10.95 -3.08 -10.44
C GLN A 38 12.44 -3.28 -10.09
N GLY A 39 12.80 -3.34 -8.81
CA GLY A 39 14.17 -3.58 -8.38
C GLY A 39 15.04 -2.31 -8.35
N ASN A 40 14.44 -1.11 -8.34
CA ASN A 40 15.21 0.13 -8.22
C ASN A 40 15.68 0.32 -6.76
N PRO A 41 17.00 0.25 -6.48
CA PRO A 41 17.51 0.31 -5.11
C PRO A 41 17.25 1.67 -4.45
N SER A 42 17.28 2.77 -5.20
CA SER A 42 16.93 4.10 -4.68
C SER A 42 15.46 4.19 -4.26
N ALA A 43 14.57 3.54 -5.00
CA ALA A 43 13.15 3.49 -4.66
C ALA A 43 12.90 2.62 -3.43
N GLN A 44 13.55 1.45 -3.35
CA GLN A 44 13.47 0.57 -2.17
C GLN A 44 13.98 1.26 -0.90
N TYR A 45 15.11 1.99 -0.98
CA TYR A 45 15.64 2.79 0.12
C TYR A 45 14.67 3.91 0.55
N ASN A 46 14.08 4.63 -0.42
CA ASN A 46 13.14 5.71 -0.13
C ASN A 46 11.83 5.19 0.45
N LEU A 47 11.34 4.05 -0.03
CA LEU A 47 10.16 3.37 0.51
C LEU A 47 10.42 2.91 1.95
N ALA A 48 11.58 2.30 2.21
CA ALA A 48 12.01 1.95 3.56
C ALA A 48 12.05 3.18 4.48
N ARG A 49 12.62 4.30 4.02
CA ARG A 49 12.61 5.56 4.77
C ARG A 49 11.20 6.05 5.10
N GLN A 50 10.26 5.98 4.16
CA GLN A 50 8.87 6.40 4.40
C GLN A 50 8.20 5.56 5.49
N TYR A 51 8.44 4.24 5.49
CA TYR A 51 7.96 3.34 6.54
C TYR A 51 8.62 3.60 7.89
N VAL A 52 9.90 4.01 7.94
CA VAL A 52 10.54 4.40 9.23
C VAL A 52 10.01 5.75 9.73
N THR A 53 9.82 6.73 8.84
CA THR A 53 9.41 8.09 9.23
C THR A 53 7.90 8.21 9.45
N GLY A 54 7.11 7.23 9.01
CA GLY A 54 5.64 7.28 9.12
C GLY A 54 5.03 8.41 8.30
N THR A 55 5.69 8.82 7.20
CA THR A 55 5.26 9.93 6.37
C THR A 55 4.28 9.41 5.32
N GLY A 56 2.99 9.72 5.47
CA GLY A 56 1.96 9.26 4.52
C GLY A 56 1.56 7.78 4.64
N VAL A 57 2.34 6.98 5.38
CA VAL A 57 2.05 5.59 5.76
C VAL A 57 2.24 5.40 7.26
N PRO A 58 1.52 4.46 7.90
CA PRO A 58 1.82 4.07 9.26
C PRO A 58 3.26 3.55 9.36
N ARG A 59 3.94 3.92 10.46
CA ARG A 59 5.31 3.50 10.69
C ARG A 59 5.37 1.98 10.83
N ASP A 60 6.25 1.35 10.05
CA ASP A 60 6.51 -0.09 10.11
C ASP A 60 8.02 -0.34 9.93
N ASP A 61 8.68 -0.53 11.07
CA ASP A 61 10.13 -0.76 11.09
C ASP A 61 10.50 -2.15 10.52
N GLN A 62 9.60 -3.13 10.56
CA GLN A 62 9.86 -4.46 10.00
C GLN A 62 9.81 -4.43 8.47
N GLU A 63 8.78 -3.81 7.91
CA GLU A 63 8.63 -3.66 6.47
C GLU A 63 9.76 -2.78 5.91
N ALA A 64 10.14 -1.70 6.62
CA ALA A 64 11.30 -0.90 6.26
C ALA A 64 12.61 -1.71 6.22
N ALA A 65 12.87 -2.55 7.22
CA ALA A 65 14.07 -3.39 7.24
C ALA A 65 14.09 -4.43 6.11
N ARG A 66 12.93 -4.87 5.63
CA ARG A 66 12.82 -5.73 4.44
C ARG A 66 13.22 -4.96 3.18
N TRP A 67 12.71 -3.75 3.00
CA TRP A 67 13.04 -2.90 1.85
C TRP A 67 14.50 -2.43 1.85
N TYR A 68 15.07 -2.10 3.02
CA TYR A 68 16.50 -1.81 3.12
C TYR A 68 17.39 -2.99 2.75
N ARG A 69 16.97 -4.22 3.08
CA ARG A 69 17.69 -5.43 2.70
C ARG A 69 17.62 -5.72 1.20
N LEU A 70 16.56 -5.29 0.52
CA LEU A 70 16.43 -5.42 -0.93
C LEU A 70 17.25 -4.35 -1.67
N ALA A 71 17.40 -3.17 -1.07
CA ALA A 71 18.13 -2.04 -1.63
C ALA A 71 19.66 -2.16 -1.54
N ALA A 72 20.16 -3.02 -0.64
CA ALA A 72 21.57 -3.27 -0.38
C ALA A 72 22.13 -4.34 -1.33
#